data_AF-A0A7S0V615-F1
#
_entry.id   AF-A0A7S0V615-F1
#
_cell.length_a   1.000
_cell.length_b   1.000
_cell.length_c   1.000
_cell.angle_alpha   90.00
_cell.angle_beta   90.00
_cell.angle_gamma   90.00
#
_symmetry.space_group_name_H-M   'P 1'
#
loop_
_entity.id
_entity.type
_entity.pdbx_description
1 polymer ?
#
loop_
_entity_poly.entity_id
_entity_poly.type
_entity_poly.pdbx_seq_one_letter_code
_entity_poly.pdbx_strand_id
1 'polypeptide(L)'
;ASGPFYPRTRTPSGTLVDGCDPSDTALSFDCAEENAPGVDLVPARPAPAEASLETPVAGAEGRVILSFVTNTTLLSDSTVEVAAPNAYRFSPIAALSGFYAGIDGALFAGVSADGATATVRRRGGGDVPPGTLVELEFAGFTNSPVSSCASVPPGQTCAGLGGEGGSLRLRVVTAHGYVADEDTVPLGAVEPGRLNHTSVRLSGLSAGHEGP
;
A
#
# COMPACT_ATOMS: atom_id res chain seq x y z
N ALA A 1 -10.27 0.74 23.25
CA ALA A 1 -8.99 0.45 23.95
C ALA A 1 -8.32 1.77 24.30
N SER A 2 -7.76 1.94 25.50
CA SER A 2 -7.09 3.19 25.93
C SER A 2 -5.61 3.17 25.56
N GLY A 3 -5.09 4.28 25.04
CA GLY A 3 -3.67 4.48 24.73
C GLY A 3 -3.34 5.98 24.66
N PRO A 4 -2.04 6.33 24.69
CA PRO A 4 -1.58 7.73 24.66
C PRO A 4 -2.07 8.43 23.39
N PHE A 5 -2.52 9.68 23.56
CA PHE A 5 -2.94 10.55 22.49
C PHE A 5 -1.74 10.94 21.62
N TYR A 6 -1.95 10.98 20.31
CA TYR A 6 -1.08 11.71 19.38
C TYR A 6 -1.99 12.66 18.61
N PRO A 7 -1.50 13.84 18.22
CA PRO A 7 -2.33 14.83 17.54
C PRO A 7 -3.03 14.20 16.33
N ARG A 8 -4.36 14.16 16.40
CA ARG A 8 -5.34 13.84 15.33
C ARG A 8 -5.72 12.38 15.11
N THR A 9 -6.18 11.69 16.14
CA THR A 9 -7.07 10.53 15.98
C THR A 9 -8.51 10.95 15.66
N ARG A 10 -9.30 10.08 15.00
CA ARG A 10 -10.74 10.32 14.77
C ARG A 10 -11.61 9.51 15.73
N THR A 11 -12.76 10.04 16.09
CA THR A 11 -13.85 9.22 16.67
C THR A 11 -14.41 8.26 15.60
N PRO A 12 -15.18 7.22 15.97
CA PRO A 12 -15.83 6.34 15.00
C PRO A 12 -16.81 7.07 14.08
N SER A 13 -17.29 8.26 14.47
CA SER A 13 -18.15 9.13 13.66
C SER A 13 -17.39 10.00 12.65
N GLY A 14 -16.06 9.87 12.57
CA GLY A 14 -15.21 10.61 11.64
C GLY A 14 -14.87 12.03 12.09
N THR A 15 -15.25 12.43 13.31
CA THR A 15 -14.88 13.74 13.86
C THR A 15 -13.39 13.73 14.17
N LEU A 16 -12.68 14.74 13.67
CA LEU A 16 -11.25 14.93 13.92
C LEU A 16 -11.09 15.40 15.37
N VAL A 17 -10.40 14.63 16.20
CA VAL A 17 -10.06 15.03 17.57
C VAL A 17 -8.70 15.71 17.50
N ASP A 18 -8.74 17.03 17.46
CA ASP A 18 -7.58 17.89 17.32
C ASP A 18 -7.22 18.46 18.70
N GLY A 19 -6.16 17.95 19.31
CA GLY A 19 -5.69 18.39 20.63
C GLY A 19 -5.94 17.38 21.77
N CYS A 20 -5.44 17.77 22.93
CA CYS A 20 -5.71 17.23 24.25
C CYS A 20 -7.24 17.16 24.49
N ASP A 21 -7.68 16.38 25.48
CA ASP A 21 -9.08 16.19 25.87
C ASP A 21 -9.89 17.50 25.68
N PRO A 22 -11.03 17.50 24.95
CA PRO A 22 -11.82 18.72 24.76
C PRO A 22 -12.40 19.31 26.06
N SER A 23 -12.36 18.56 27.16
CA SER A 23 -12.66 19.04 28.52
C SER A 23 -11.46 19.63 29.24
N ASP A 24 -10.24 19.43 28.73
CA ASP A 24 -9.05 20.11 29.20
C ASP A 24 -9.04 21.55 28.66
N THR A 25 -9.52 22.45 29.50
CA THR A 25 -9.48 23.90 29.27
C THR A 25 -8.16 24.52 29.69
N ALA A 26 -7.25 23.72 30.27
CA ALA A 26 -5.88 24.15 30.50
C ALA A 26 -5.08 23.96 29.21
N LEU A 27 -4.18 24.90 28.94
CA LEU A 27 -3.22 24.83 27.84
C LEU A 27 -2.15 23.75 28.15
N SER A 28 -2.57 22.51 28.37
CA SER A 28 -1.72 21.34 28.47
C SER A 28 -1.06 21.16 27.10
N PHE A 29 0.24 21.44 27.03
CA PHE A 29 1.04 21.20 25.83
C PHE A 29 1.45 19.73 25.71
N ASP A 30 1.00 18.86 26.63
CA ASP A 30 1.44 17.47 26.74
C ASP A 30 0.32 16.49 26.40
N CYS A 31 -0.22 16.63 25.18
CA CYS A 31 -1.21 15.71 24.64
C CYS A 31 -0.66 14.30 24.40
N ALA A 32 0.62 14.03 24.71
CA ALA A 32 1.19 12.70 24.58
C ALA A 32 0.80 11.76 25.74
N GLU A 33 0.41 12.30 26.90
CA GLU A 33 0.13 11.51 28.11
C GLU A 33 -1.35 11.41 28.49
N GLU A 34 -2.22 12.16 27.82
CA GLU A 34 -3.65 12.13 28.12
C GLU A 34 -4.29 10.82 27.66
N ASN A 35 -5.05 10.20 28.56
CA ASN A 35 -5.96 9.10 28.24
C ASN A 35 -7.37 9.66 28.34
N ALA A 36 -8.15 9.67 27.25
CA ALA A 36 -9.60 9.89 27.31
C ALA A 36 -10.28 8.54 27.54
N PRO A 37 -10.62 8.16 28.79
CA PRO A 37 -11.34 6.93 29.04
C PRO A 37 -12.67 6.94 28.29
N GLY A 38 -12.88 5.96 27.42
CA GLY A 38 -14.18 5.70 26.76
C GLY A 38 -14.32 6.20 25.32
N VAL A 39 -13.27 6.74 24.69
CA VAL A 39 -13.29 7.06 23.25
C VAL A 39 -12.48 6.01 22.49
N ASP A 40 -13.13 5.24 21.61
CA ASP A 40 -12.42 4.38 20.66
C ASP A 40 -11.85 5.25 19.54
N LEU A 41 -10.52 5.31 19.46
CA LEU A 41 -9.79 6.06 18.44
C LEU A 41 -9.57 5.17 17.21
N VAL A 42 -9.88 5.70 16.03
CA VAL A 42 -9.60 5.05 14.74
C VAL A 42 -8.57 5.86 13.95
N PRO A 43 -7.72 5.21 13.14
CA PRO A 43 -6.82 5.91 12.24
C PRO A 43 -7.58 6.88 11.34
N ALA A 44 -6.98 8.04 11.04
CA ALA A 44 -7.53 8.90 10.03
C ALA A 44 -7.31 8.28 8.63
N ARG A 45 -8.17 8.63 7.67
CA ARG A 45 -8.06 8.13 6.30
C ARG A 45 -7.39 9.20 5.43
N PRO A 46 -6.13 9.07 5.00
CA PRO A 46 -5.48 10.06 4.14
C PRO A 46 -6.30 10.21 2.84
N ALA A 47 -6.51 11.44 2.36
CA ALA A 47 -7.43 11.66 1.24
C ALA A 47 -7.07 12.90 0.40
N PRO A 48 -6.92 12.76 -0.93
CA PRO A 48 -6.93 11.50 -1.71
C PRO A 48 -5.62 10.71 -1.54
N ALA A 49 -5.69 9.38 -1.57
CA ALA A 49 -4.55 8.48 -1.73
C ALA A 49 -4.69 7.71 -3.06
N GLU A 50 -3.65 7.73 -3.88
CA GLU A 50 -3.64 7.19 -5.24
C GLU A 50 -2.36 6.40 -5.49
N ALA A 51 -2.44 5.37 -6.33
CA ALA A 51 -1.30 4.57 -6.74
C ALA A 51 -1.30 4.41 -8.26
N SER A 52 -0.16 4.70 -8.88
CA SER A 52 0.04 4.59 -10.33
C SER A 52 1.13 3.58 -10.63
N LEU A 53 0.81 2.60 -11.47
CA LEU A 53 1.75 1.59 -11.94
C LEU A 53 2.40 2.06 -13.24
N GLU A 54 3.72 1.92 -13.34
CA GLU A 54 4.43 2.16 -14.61
C GLU A 54 4.04 1.14 -15.69
N THR A 55 3.87 -0.12 -15.28
CA THR A 55 3.43 -1.19 -16.17
C THR A 55 2.33 -2.00 -15.50
N PRO A 56 1.10 -1.98 -16.05
CA PRO A 56 0.02 -2.81 -15.54
C PRO A 56 0.10 -4.25 -16.06
N VAL A 57 1.19 -4.68 -16.71
CA VAL A 57 1.27 -5.97 -17.38
C VAL A 57 1.67 -7.08 -16.40
N ALA A 58 0.92 -8.19 -16.37
CA ALA A 58 1.23 -9.34 -15.54
C ALA A 58 2.64 -9.90 -15.86
N GLY A 59 3.43 -10.17 -14.82
CA GLY A 59 4.81 -10.64 -14.95
C GLY A 59 5.84 -9.53 -15.24
N ALA A 60 5.40 -8.29 -15.47
CA ALA A 60 6.31 -7.17 -15.64
C ALA A 60 6.82 -6.64 -14.29
N GLU A 61 8.03 -6.12 -14.31
CA GLU A 61 8.66 -5.37 -13.23
C GLU A 61 8.73 -3.91 -13.65
N GLY A 62 8.32 -3.01 -12.76
CA GLY A 62 8.40 -1.57 -13.00
C GLY A 62 8.35 -0.79 -11.70
N ARG A 63 7.85 0.44 -11.78
CA ARG A 63 7.66 1.32 -10.62
C ARG A 63 6.20 1.41 -10.20
N VAL A 64 6.00 1.71 -8.92
CA VAL A 64 4.72 2.20 -8.39
C VAL A 64 4.94 3.54 -7.70
N ILE A 65 4.15 4.54 -8.10
CA ILE A 65 4.13 5.87 -7.49
C ILE A 65 2.90 5.92 -6.59
N LEU A 66 3.12 6.09 -5.30
CA LEU A 66 2.09 6.32 -4.30
C LEU A 66 2.04 7.82 -4.00
N SER A 67 0.86 8.43 -4.10
CA SER A 67 0.60 9.80 -3.66
C SER A 67 -0.50 9.81 -2.63
N PHE A 68 -0.37 10.61 -1.58
CA PHE A 68 -1.44 10.80 -0.60
C PHE A 68 -1.34 12.15 0.09
N VAL A 69 -2.47 12.69 0.54
CA VAL A 69 -2.51 13.88 1.39
C VAL A 69 -2.60 13.46 2.86
N THR A 70 -1.66 13.92 3.69
CA THR A 70 -1.65 13.65 5.12
C THR A 70 -2.90 14.22 5.79
N ASN A 71 -3.56 13.44 6.64
CA ASN A 71 -4.65 13.96 7.49
C ASN A 71 -4.19 14.20 8.93
N THR A 72 -3.10 13.55 9.32
CA THR A 72 -2.40 13.75 10.58
C THR A 72 -1.02 14.37 10.36
N THR A 73 -0.41 14.88 11.43
CA THR A 73 0.98 15.34 11.35
C THR A 73 1.87 14.12 11.16
N LEU A 74 2.63 14.10 10.07
CA LEU A 74 3.65 13.09 9.87
C LEU A 74 4.90 13.54 10.64
N LEU A 75 5.16 12.89 11.78
CA LEU A 75 6.25 13.22 12.68
C LEU A 75 7.61 12.91 12.04
N SER A 76 8.64 13.62 12.48
CA SER A 76 10.04 13.46 12.01
C SER A 76 10.64 12.04 12.17
N ASP A 77 9.97 11.15 12.91
CA ASP A 77 10.35 9.76 13.11
C ASP A 77 9.27 8.75 12.66
N SER A 78 8.21 9.22 12.00
CA SER A 78 7.17 8.37 11.43
C SER A 78 7.69 7.45 10.32
N THR A 79 6.99 6.34 10.14
CA THR A 79 7.20 5.36 9.08
C THR A 79 5.97 5.28 8.21
N VAL A 80 6.14 5.41 6.89
CA VAL A 80 5.10 5.07 5.92
C VAL A 80 5.26 3.59 5.58
N GLU A 81 4.23 2.79 5.82
CA GLU A 81 4.17 1.37 5.47
C GLU A 81 3.21 1.16 4.30
N VAL A 82 3.63 0.39 3.31
CA VAL A 82 2.82 0.05 2.13
C VAL A 82 2.83 -1.46 1.96
N ALA A 83 1.67 -2.09 2.12
CA ALA A 83 1.52 -3.53 1.88
C ALA A 83 0.91 -3.78 0.50
N ALA A 84 1.58 -4.63 -0.27
CA ALA A 84 1.14 -5.08 -1.58
C ALA A 84 0.05 -6.16 -1.46
N PRO A 85 -0.93 -6.20 -2.36
CA PRO A 85 -1.85 -7.32 -2.44
C PRO A 85 -1.11 -8.59 -2.90
N ASN A 86 -1.72 -9.76 -2.68
CA ASN A 86 -1.07 -11.07 -2.89
C ASN A 86 -0.44 -11.28 -4.29
N ALA A 87 -0.94 -10.60 -5.32
CA ALA A 87 -0.41 -10.69 -6.67
C ALA A 87 0.84 -9.83 -6.91
N TYR A 88 1.22 -8.95 -5.99
CA TYR A 88 2.31 -7.99 -6.19
C TYR A 88 3.41 -8.15 -5.16
N ARG A 89 4.62 -7.77 -5.54
CA ARG A 89 5.80 -7.81 -4.67
C ARG A 89 6.70 -6.61 -4.91
N PHE A 90 7.24 -6.06 -3.84
CA PHE A 90 8.34 -5.12 -3.88
C PHE A 90 9.66 -5.88 -3.99
N SER A 91 10.57 -5.38 -4.81
CA SER A 91 11.93 -5.88 -4.89
C SER A 91 12.70 -5.52 -3.61
N PRO A 92 13.34 -6.49 -2.93
CA PRO A 92 14.04 -6.25 -1.67
C PRO A 92 15.29 -5.36 -1.83
N ILE A 93 15.75 -5.15 -3.06
CA ILE A 93 16.94 -4.35 -3.38
C ILE A 93 16.62 -2.94 -3.91
N ALA A 94 15.35 -2.63 -4.18
CA ALA A 94 14.94 -1.41 -4.89
C ALA A 94 13.78 -0.65 -4.21
N ALA A 95 13.80 -0.58 -2.87
CA ALA A 95 12.69 -0.08 -2.06
C ALA A 95 12.26 1.38 -2.33
N LEU A 96 13.16 2.26 -2.77
CA LEU A 96 12.81 3.65 -3.10
C LEU A 96 13.70 4.13 -4.25
N SER A 97 13.11 4.68 -5.30
CA SER A 97 13.85 5.08 -6.52
C SER A 97 14.61 6.40 -6.38
N GLY A 98 14.40 7.13 -5.28
CA GLY A 98 14.92 8.47 -5.04
C GLY A 98 13.96 9.59 -5.44
N PHE A 99 12.82 9.28 -6.06
CA PHE A 99 11.73 10.25 -6.21
C PHE A 99 10.83 10.23 -4.98
N TYR A 100 10.79 11.36 -4.27
CA TYR A 100 9.87 11.61 -3.17
C TYR A 100 9.58 13.10 -3.05
N ALA A 101 8.38 13.45 -2.60
CA ALA A 101 7.95 14.83 -2.38
C ALA A 101 7.11 14.95 -1.09
N GLY A 102 7.03 16.17 -0.55
CA GLY A 102 6.22 16.46 0.65
C GLY A 102 6.82 16.00 1.98
N ILE A 103 7.96 15.30 1.96
CA ILE A 103 8.68 14.84 3.15
C ILE A 103 10.16 15.22 3.05
N ASP A 104 10.76 15.50 4.20
CA ASP A 104 12.17 15.85 4.36
C ASP A 104 12.87 14.93 5.40
N GLY A 105 14.14 15.23 5.67
CA GLY A 105 14.99 14.48 6.59
C GLY A 105 15.73 13.33 5.91
N ALA A 106 16.34 12.46 6.73
CA ALA A 106 16.94 11.23 6.22
C ALA A 106 15.87 10.14 6.10
N LEU A 107 15.71 9.60 4.89
CA LEU A 107 14.75 8.54 4.59
C LEU A 107 15.45 7.18 4.52
N PHE A 108 14.90 6.21 5.24
CA PHE A 108 15.38 4.83 5.26
C PHE A 108 14.29 3.93 4.70
N ALA A 109 14.50 3.44 3.48
CA ALA A 109 13.58 2.51 2.84
C ALA A 109 13.94 1.06 3.18
N GLY A 110 12.93 0.23 3.39
CA GLY A 110 13.08 -1.20 3.64
C GLY A 110 11.97 -1.99 2.97
N VAL A 111 12.22 -3.27 2.70
CA VAL A 111 11.23 -4.20 2.14
C VAL A 111 11.31 -5.50 2.94
N SER A 112 10.15 -6.10 3.22
CA SER A 112 10.06 -7.38 3.91
C SER A 112 10.71 -8.51 3.10
N ALA A 113 11.18 -9.57 3.77
CA ALA A 113 11.89 -10.66 3.10
C ALA A 113 11.05 -11.37 2.02
N ASP A 114 9.72 -11.35 2.15
CA ASP A 114 8.77 -11.90 1.19
C ASP A 114 8.33 -10.91 0.11
N GLY A 115 8.79 -9.66 0.15
CA GLY A 115 8.42 -8.57 -0.75
C GLY A 115 7.00 -8.04 -0.58
N ALA A 116 6.25 -8.47 0.44
CA ALA A 116 4.86 -8.09 0.61
C ALA A 116 4.67 -6.68 1.19
N THR A 117 5.66 -6.12 1.87
CA THR A 117 5.57 -4.80 2.51
C THR A 117 6.83 -3.99 2.24
N ALA A 118 6.64 -2.73 1.83
CA ALA A 118 7.68 -1.73 1.78
C ALA A 118 7.47 -0.69 2.88
N THR A 119 8.54 -0.16 3.43
CA THR A 119 8.51 0.88 4.46
C THR A 119 9.45 2.03 4.09
N VAL A 120 9.05 3.24 4.44
CA VAL A 120 9.88 4.45 4.35
C VAL A 120 9.87 5.10 5.73
N ARG A 121 10.95 4.90 6.47
CA ARG A 121 11.14 5.49 7.80
C ARG A 121 11.85 6.82 7.72
N ARG A 122 11.27 7.83 8.36
CA ARG A 122 11.89 9.15 8.52
C ARG A 122 12.81 9.15 9.73
N ARG A 123 13.91 9.90 9.64
CA ARG A 123 14.80 10.19 10.76
C ARG A 123 15.24 11.65 10.69
N GLY A 124 14.62 12.48 11.52
CA GLY A 124 14.83 13.92 11.53
C GLY A 124 14.02 14.63 10.44
N GLY A 125 14.38 15.87 10.14
CA GLY A 125 13.52 16.77 9.35
C GLY A 125 12.49 17.48 10.22
N GLY A 126 11.67 18.33 9.59
CA GLY A 126 10.55 18.99 10.26
C GLY A 126 9.33 18.08 10.36
N ASP A 127 8.46 18.32 11.33
CA ASP A 127 7.14 17.69 11.31
C ASP A 127 6.35 18.18 10.09
N VAL A 128 5.74 17.24 9.36
CA VAL A 128 5.00 17.53 8.15
C VAL A 128 3.54 17.77 8.52
N PRO A 129 2.99 18.97 8.31
CA PRO A 129 1.65 19.30 8.75
C PRO A 129 0.59 18.51 7.97
N PRO A 130 -0.61 18.34 8.54
CA PRO A 130 -1.79 17.86 7.83
C PRO A 130 -2.09 18.69 6.57
N GLY A 131 -2.64 18.06 5.55
CA GLY A 131 -2.93 18.68 4.25
C GLY A 131 -1.74 18.70 3.29
N THR A 132 -0.62 18.06 3.64
CA THR A 132 0.56 18.00 2.79
C THR A 132 0.44 16.82 1.82
N LEU A 133 0.65 17.09 0.52
CA LEU A 133 0.79 16.05 -0.49
C LEU A 133 2.16 15.37 -0.34
N VAL A 134 2.15 14.07 -0.08
CA VAL A 134 3.32 13.20 -0.04
C VAL A 134 3.32 12.30 -1.26
N GLU A 135 4.48 12.19 -1.92
CA GLU A 135 4.69 11.27 -3.05
C GLU A 135 5.89 10.37 -2.77
N LEU A 136 5.76 9.08 -3.06
CA LEU A 136 6.79 8.06 -2.88
C LEU A 136 6.83 7.14 -4.12
N GLU A 137 8.01 6.98 -4.71
CA GLU A 137 8.22 6.03 -5.82
C GLU A 137 9.01 4.80 -5.36
N PHE A 138 8.40 3.63 -5.48
CA PHE A 138 9.02 2.33 -5.22
C PHE A 138 9.39 1.68 -6.54
N ALA A 139 10.65 1.27 -6.69
CA ALA A 139 11.14 0.57 -7.88
C ALA A 139 11.09 -0.95 -7.68
N GLY A 140 11.19 -1.69 -8.79
CA GLY A 140 11.14 -3.15 -8.75
C GLY A 140 9.83 -3.69 -8.18
N PHE A 141 8.72 -2.99 -8.43
CA PHE A 141 7.39 -3.47 -8.10
C PHE A 141 6.94 -4.44 -9.19
N THR A 142 6.86 -5.71 -8.82
CA THR A 142 6.55 -6.81 -9.74
C THR A 142 5.12 -7.26 -9.54
N ASN A 143 4.40 -7.42 -10.64
CA ASN A 143 3.15 -8.16 -10.66
C ASN A 143 3.45 -9.63 -10.98
N SER A 144 3.01 -10.53 -10.10
CA SER A 144 3.24 -11.96 -10.21
C SER A 144 2.79 -12.49 -11.57
N PRO A 145 3.62 -13.29 -12.26
CA PRO A 145 3.27 -13.88 -13.55
C PRO A 145 2.20 -14.97 -13.44
N VAL A 146 1.71 -15.27 -12.23
CA VAL A 146 0.73 -16.33 -11.99
C VAL A 146 -0.67 -15.89 -12.42
N SER A 147 -0.86 -15.79 -13.74
CA SER A 147 -2.14 -16.10 -14.37
C SER A 147 -2.22 -17.62 -14.48
N SER A 148 -2.46 -18.35 -13.38
CA SER A 148 -2.63 -19.80 -13.49
C SER A 148 -3.98 -20.09 -14.17
N CYS A 149 -3.99 -20.12 -15.50
CA CYS A 149 -5.10 -20.64 -16.28
C CYS A 149 -5.17 -22.18 -16.24
N ALA A 150 -4.39 -22.83 -15.37
CA ALA A 150 -4.30 -24.30 -15.27
C ALA A 150 -5.65 -24.97 -14.99
N SER A 151 -6.63 -24.22 -14.48
CA SER A 151 -7.99 -24.67 -14.18
C SER A 151 -9.06 -24.11 -15.12
N VAL A 152 -8.71 -23.37 -16.19
CA VAL A 152 -9.69 -22.80 -17.13
C VAL A 152 -10.07 -23.87 -18.18
N PRO A 153 -11.34 -24.27 -18.28
CA PRO A 153 -11.77 -25.27 -19.26
C PRO A 153 -11.50 -24.83 -20.71
N PRO A 154 -11.28 -25.77 -21.64
CA PRO A 154 -11.17 -25.46 -23.06
C PRO A 154 -12.40 -24.68 -23.56
N GLY A 155 -12.18 -23.54 -24.23
CA GLY A 155 -13.25 -22.68 -24.76
C GLY A 155 -13.66 -21.52 -23.86
N GLN A 156 -13.08 -21.39 -22.65
CA GLN A 156 -13.19 -20.18 -21.84
C GLN A 156 -11.92 -19.33 -22.01
N THR A 157 -12.09 -18.02 -22.16
CA THR A 157 -10.99 -17.06 -22.03
C THR A 157 -10.63 -16.93 -20.56
N CYS A 158 -9.36 -16.65 -20.23
CA CYS A 158 -8.93 -16.33 -18.87
C CYS A 158 -9.45 -14.95 -18.41
N ALA A 159 -10.73 -14.66 -18.66
CA ALA A 159 -11.39 -13.38 -18.45
C ALA A 159 -11.62 -13.02 -16.97
N GLY A 160 -11.02 -13.77 -16.03
CA GLY A 160 -11.04 -13.48 -14.60
C GLY A 160 -9.66 -13.35 -13.95
N LEU A 161 -8.56 -13.43 -14.72
CA LEU A 161 -7.20 -13.38 -14.17
C LEU A 161 -6.47 -12.06 -14.44
N GLY A 162 -6.96 -11.24 -15.37
CA GLY A 162 -6.73 -9.79 -15.37
C GLY A 162 -7.99 -9.13 -14.83
N GLY A 163 -8.16 -9.14 -13.51
CA GLY A 163 -9.48 -8.92 -12.90
C GLY A 163 -9.57 -7.66 -12.04
N GLU A 164 -8.73 -7.55 -11.03
CA GLU A 164 -8.64 -6.37 -10.17
C GLU A 164 -7.17 -6.23 -9.81
N GLY A 165 -6.59 -5.03 -9.92
CA GLY A 165 -5.22 -4.79 -9.46
C GLY A 165 -5.01 -5.07 -7.96
N GLY A 166 -6.07 -5.42 -7.25
CA GLY A 166 -6.11 -5.44 -5.80
C GLY A 166 -6.04 -4.02 -5.27
N SER A 167 -5.64 -3.90 -4.02
CA SER A 167 -5.41 -2.59 -3.42
C SER A 167 -4.17 -2.66 -2.54
N LEU A 168 -3.37 -1.60 -2.58
CA LEU A 168 -2.31 -1.38 -1.61
C LEU A 168 -2.95 -0.99 -0.28
N ARG A 169 -2.40 -1.48 0.83
CA ARG A 169 -2.73 -0.93 2.16
C ARG A 169 -1.65 0.05 2.55
N LEU A 170 -2.03 1.31 2.74
CA LEU A 170 -1.17 2.39 3.19
C LEU A 170 -1.39 2.61 4.69
N ARG A 171 -0.31 2.71 5.47
CA ARG A 171 -0.34 3.12 6.87
C ARG A 171 0.76 4.14 7.15
N VAL A 172 0.45 5.14 7.97
CA VAL A 172 1.45 6.00 8.61
C VAL A 172 1.55 5.58 10.07
N VAL A 173 2.73 5.16 10.50
CA VAL A 173 2.99 4.60 11.82
C VAL A 173 3.99 5.49 12.57
N THR A 174 3.70 5.84 13.81
CA THR A 174 4.64 6.60 14.65
C THR A 174 5.79 5.73 15.15
N ALA A 175 6.85 6.31 15.70
CA ALA A 175 7.96 5.53 16.26
C ALA A 175 7.54 4.59 17.41
N HIS A 176 6.39 4.84 18.04
CA HIS A 176 5.82 4.03 19.10
C HIS A 176 4.85 2.94 18.59
N GLY A 177 4.67 2.81 17.28
CA GLY A 177 3.85 1.77 16.66
C GLY A 177 2.36 2.11 16.51
N TYR A 178 1.96 3.36 16.79
CA TYR A 178 0.57 3.80 16.59
C TYR A 178 0.30 4.11 15.12
N VAL A 179 -0.86 3.71 14.62
CA VAL A 179 -1.31 4.02 13.25
C VAL A 179 -2.02 5.35 13.26
N ALA A 180 -1.40 6.37 12.68
CA ALA A 180 -1.96 7.73 12.59
C ALA A 180 -2.91 7.85 11.39
N ASP A 181 -2.47 7.39 10.22
CA ASP A 181 -3.24 7.38 8.98
C ASP A 181 -3.30 5.95 8.41
N GLU A 182 -4.44 5.55 7.85
CA GLU A 182 -4.63 4.27 7.15
C GLU A 182 -5.60 4.39 5.97
N ASP A 183 -5.23 3.86 4.81
CA ASP A 183 -6.12 3.74 3.65
C ASP A 183 -5.87 2.46 2.83
N THR A 184 -6.83 2.12 1.99
CA THR A 184 -6.74 1.09 0.95
C THR A 184 -6.81 1.78 -0.41
N VAL A 185 -5.71 1.72 -1.15
CA VAL A 185 -5.52 2.42 -2.43
C VAL A 185 -5.71 1.44 -3.57
N PRO A 186 -6.74 1.58 -4.41
CA PRO A 186 -6.97 0.66 -5.52
C PRO A 186 -5.83 0.73 -6.52
N LEU A 187 -5.37 -0.44 -6.96
CA LEU A 187 -4.49 -0.55 -8.12
C LEU A 187 -5.36 -0.71 -9.37
N GLY A 188 -4.94 -0.08 -10.46
CA GLY A 188 -5.60 -0.21 -11.76
C GLY A 188 -5.66 -1.66 -12.26
N ALA A 189 -6.49 -1.90 -13.29
CA ALA A 189 -6.61 -3.22 -13.88
C ALA A 189 -5.26 -3.73 -14.42
N VAL A 190 -5.02 -5.03 -14.24
CA VAL A 190 -3.83 -5.72 -14.75
C VAL A 190 -4.09 -6.21 -16.16
N GLU A 191 -3.21 -5.84 -17.08
CA GLU A 191 -3.21 -6.35 -18.44
C GLU A 191 -2.53 -7.74 -18.50
N PRO A 192 -3.08 -8.70 -19.27
CA PRO A 192 -2.41 -9.98 -19.48
C PRO A 192 -1.02 -9.82 -20.10
N GLY A 193 -0.04 -10.57 -19.57
CA GLY A 193 1.28 -10.68 -20.17
C GLY A 193 1.23 -11.31 -21.57
N ARG A 194 2.14 -10.91 -22.46
CA ARG A 194 2.27 -11.55 -23.78
C ARG A 194 2.94 -12.92 -23.64
N LEU A 195 2.38 -13.93 -24.31
CA LEU A 195 3.02 -15.24 -24.43
C LEU A 195 4.22 -15.14 -25.37
N ASN A 196 5.44 -15.23 -24.83
CA ASN A 196 6.67 -15.16 -25.63
C ASN A 196 6.96 -16.46 -26.40
N HIS A 197 6.41 -17.59 -25.97
CA HIS A 197 6.59 -18.88 -26.64
C HIS A 197 5.40 -19.82 -26.34
N THR A 198 4.75 -20.30 -27.40
CA THR A 198 3.69 -21.31 -27.29
C THR A 198 4.12 -22.53 -28.11
N SER A 199 4.35 -23.66 -27.45
CA SER A 199 4.58 -24.93 -28.14
C SER A 199 3.40 -25.86 -27.90
N VAL A 200 2.73 -26.28 -28.96
CA VAL A 200 1.72 -27.35 -28.91
C VAL A 200 2.45 -28.67 -29.13
N ARG A 201 2.45 -29.55 -28.13
CA ARG A 201 2.87 -30.95 -28.31
C ARG A 201 1.61 -31.80 -28.45
N LEU A 202 1.40 -32.35 -29.65
CA LEU A 202 0.35 -33.34 -29.89
C LEU A 202 0.76 -34.65 -29.19
N SER A 203 -0.03 -35.12 -28.23
CA SER A 203 0.24 -36.34 -27.46
C SER A 203 -0.25 -37.63 -28.11
N GLY A 204 -0.74 -37.55 -29.34
CA GLY A 204 -1.14 -38.71 -30.13
C GLY A 204 -1.98 -38.29 -31.33
N LEU A 205 -1.55 -38.71 -32.52
CA LEU A 205 -2.42 -38.74 -33.69
C LEU A 205 -2.97 -40.16 -33.75
N SER A 206 -4.25 -40.37 -33.41
CA SER A 206 -4.93 -41.61 -33.78
C SER A 206 -5.46 -41.45 -35.21
N ALA A 207 -4.89 -42.21 -36.14
CA ALA A 207 -5.45 -42.35 -37.47
C ALA A 207 -6.53 -43.45 -37.44
N GLY A 208 -7.75 -43.11 -37.86
CA GLY A 208 -8.77 -44.01 -38.40
C GLY A 208 -9.18 -45.22 -37.56
N HIS A 209 -10.35 -45.13 -36.91
CA HIS A 209 -11.15 -46.31 -36.65
C HIS A 209 -11.85 -46.69 -37.97
N GLU A 210 -11.32 -47.67 -38.70
CA GLU A 210 -12.12 -48.37 -39.71
C GLU A 210 -13.18 -49.20 -38.95
N GLY A 211 -14.41 -48.70 -38.94
CA GLY A 211 -15.55 -49.43 -38.41
C GLY A 211 -15.91 -50.63 -39.29
N PRO A 212 -16.51 -51.69 -38.72
CA PRO A 212 -17.04 -52.82 -39.49
C PRO A 212 -18.26 -52.45 -40.33
#